data_AF-A0A838WG76-F1
#
_entry.id   AF-A0A838WG76-F1
#
_cell.length_a   1.000
_cell.length_b   1.000
_cell.length_c   1.000
_cell.angle_alpha   90.00
_cell.angle_beta   90.00
_cell.angle_gamma   90.00
#
_symmetry.space_group_name_H-M   'P 1'
#
loop_
_entity.id
_entity.type
_entity.pdbx_description
1 polymer ?
#
loop_
_entity_poly.entity_id
_entity_poly.type
_entity_poly.pdbx_seq_one_letter_code
_entity_poly.pdbx_strand_id
1 'polypeptide(L)'
;IGWFGVLMIPTLLAATTCFIIAFIAAPPVDIDGIREPVAGSLMYGNNIISGAVVPSSNAIGLHFYPIWEAASLDEWLYNGGPYQLVIFHFLIGVACYL
;
A
#
# COMPACT_ATOMS: atom_id res chain seq x y z
N ILE A 1 9.44 12.89 21.12
CA ILE A 1 8.23 13.40 20.43
C ILE A 1 8.64 14.61 19.60
N GLY A 2 8.70 15.82 20.15
CA GLY A 2 9.00 17.02 19.33
C GLY A 2 7.88 17.32 18.33
N TRP A 3 7.88 18.51 17.72
CA TRP A 3 6.79 18.93 16.85
C TRP A 3 6.66 18.04 15.60
N PHE A 4 7.78 17.70 14.95
CA PHE A 4 7.77 16.79 13.80
C PHE A 4 7.42 15.35 14.19
N GLY A 5 7.79 14.89 15.39
CA GLY A 5 7.45 13.55 15.85
C GLY A 5 5.95 13.33 16.05
N VAL A 6 5.16 14.39 16.23
CA VAL A 6 3.68 14.30 16.27
C VAL A 6 3.13 13.83 14.91
N LEU A 7 3.79 14.16 13.79
CA LEU A 7 3.41 13.68 12.46
C LEU A 7 4.13 12.38 12.09
N MET A 8 5.42 12.29 12.40
CA MET A 8 6.26 11.13 12.05
C MET A 8 5.70 9.84 12.65
N ILE A 9 5.38 9.84 13.95
CA ILE A 9 4.97 8.62 14.66
C ILE A 9 3.70 8.00 14.06
N PRO A 10 2.56 8.72 13.95
CA PRO A 10 1.34 8.11 13.42
C PRO A 10 1.46 7.72 11.94
N THR A 11 2.19 8.48 11.13
CA THR A 11 2.36 8.17 9.70
C THR A 11 3.22 6.93 9.49
N LEU A 12 4.35 6.81 10.20
CA LEU A 12 5.18 5.60 10.13
C LEU A 12 4.44 4.37 10.69
N LEU A 13 3.68 4.51 11.79
CA LEU A 13 2.88 3.40 12.33
C LEU A 13 1.82 2.92 11.33
N ALA A 14 1.12 3.85 10.65
CA ALA A 14 0.14 3.50 9.63
C ALA A 14 0.80 2.79 8.43
N ALA A 15 1.92 3.33 7.92
CA ALA A 15 2.67 2.73 6.82
C ALA A 15 3.18 1.32 7.16
N THR A 16 3.82 1.15 8.34
CA THR A 16 4.34 -0.14 8.79
C THR A 16 3.23 -1.17 8.98
N THR A 17 2.12 -0.78 9.61
CA THR A 17 0.99 -1.70 9.84
C THR A 17 0.38 -2.17 8.53
N CYS A 18 0.12 -1.25 7.60
CA CYS A 18 -0.42 -1.58 6.29
C CYS A 18 0.54 -2.45 5.49
N PHE A 19 1.85 -2.12 5.47
CA PHE A 19 2.87 -2.89 4.77
C PHE A 19 2.94 -4.33 5.26
N ILE A 20 2.99 -4.55 6.58
CA ILE A 20 3.08 -5.91 7.15
C ILE A 20 1.86 -6.74 6.76
N ILE A 21 0.65 -6.20 6.92
CA ILE A 21 -0.59 -6.91 6.60
C ILE A 21 -0.65 -7.22 5.10
N ALA A 22 -0.36 -6.23 4.24
CA ALA A 22 -0.41 -6.40 2.79
C ALA A 22 0.63 -7.41 2.29
N PHE A 23 1.87 -7.34 2.80
CA PHE A 23 2.93 -8.27 2.44
C PHE A 23 2.60 -9.72 2.82
N ILE A 24 1.87 -9.92 3.92
CA ILE A 24 1.46 -11.27 4.35
C ILE A 24 0.24 -11.76 3.57
N ALA A 25 -0.80 -10.92 3.42
CA ALA A 25 -2.15 -11.39 3.11
C ALA A 25 -2.89 -10.64 1.99
N ALA A 26 -2.32 -9.63 1.33
CA ALA A 26 -3.03 -8.93 0.25
C ALA A 26 -3.34 -9.89 -0.92
N PRO A 27 -4.54 -9.81 -1.52
CA PRO A 27 -4.85 -10.55 -2.74
C PRO A 27 -4.03 -10.02 -3.94
N PRO A 28 -4.06 -10.72 -5.08
CA PRO A 28 -3.43 -10.25 -6.31
C PRO A 28 -3.96 -8.89 -6.79
N VAL A 29 -3.09 -8.07 -7.36
CA VAL A 29 -3.35 -6.67 -7.73
C VAL A 29 -3.19 -6.48 -9.25
N ASP A 30 -4.14 -5.80 -9.89
CA ASP A 30 -4.09 -5.49 -11.34
C ASP A 30 -3.20 -4.26 -11.63
N ILE A 31 -1.89 -4.44 -11.48
CA ILE A 31 -0.88 -3.38 -11.59
C ILE A 31 -0.93 -2.62 -12.92
N ASP A 32 -1.08 -3.33 -14.04
CA ASP A 32 -1.04 -2.73 -15.38
C ASP A 32 -2.42 -2.23 -15.84
N GLY A 33 -3.48 -2.48 -15.06
CA GLY A 33 -4.84 -2.06 -15.38
C GLY A 33 -5.45 -2.81 -16.57
N ILE A 34 -4.90 -3.97 -16.91
CA ILE A 34 -5.29 -4.80 -18.05
C ILE A 34 -6.10 -6.03 -17.62
N ARG A 35 -6.52 -6.08 -16.35
CA ARG A 35 -7.22 -7.22 -15.73
C ARG A 35 -6.33 -8.46 -15.62
N GLU A 36 -5.04 -8.27 -15.37
CA GLU A 36 -4.06 -9.35 -15.13
C GLU A 36 -3.44 -9.20 -13.73
N PRO A 37 -4.09 -9.72 -12.68
CA PRO A 37 -3.63 -9.52 -11.31
C PRO A 37 -2.31 -10.25 -11.00
N VAL A 38 -1.38 -9.54 -10.36
CA VAL A 38 -0.10 -10.06 -9.90
C VAL A 38 -0.15 -10.37 -8.41
N ALA A 39 0.20 -11.60 -8.03
CA ALA A 39 0.27 -12.01 -6.62
C ALA A 39 1.58 -11.50 -5.98
N GLY A 40 1.47 -10.68 -4.92
CA GLY A 40 2.63 -10.16 -4.19
C GLY A 40 2.79 -10.69 -2.76
N SER A 41 1.75 -11.27 -2.16
CA SER A 41 1.78 -11.62 -0.74
C SER A 41 2.20 -13.07 -0.46
N LEU A 42 2.64 -13.34 0.77
CA LEU A 42 3.08 -14.66 1.22
C LEU A 42 1.96 -15.71 1.15
N MET A 43 0.74 -15.35 1.57
CA MET A 43 -0.41 -16.25 1.54
C MET A 43 -0.84 -16.62 0.10
N TYR A 44 -0.41 -15.85 -0.90
CA TYR A 44 -0.70 -16.09 -2.31
C TYR A 44 0.52 -16.65 -3.08
N GLY A 45 1.38 -17.39 -2.39
CA GLY A 45 2.41 -18.23 -3.01
C GLY A 45 3.79 -17.57 -3.17
N ASN A 46 4.01 -16.40 -2.58
CA ASN A 46 5.32 -15.77 -2.56
C ASN A 46 6.17 -16.18 -1.35
N ASN A 47 7.49 -16.11 -1.53
CA ASN A 47 8.45 -16.20 -0.44
C ASN A 47 9.04 -14.80 -0.14
N ILE A 48 10.00 -14.69 0.77
CA ILE A 48 10.61 -13.40 1.16
C ILE A 48 11.32 -12.70 -0.01
N ILE A 49 11.81 -13.45 -1.00
CA ILE A 49 12.49 -12.88 -2.17
C ILE A 49 11.50 -12.44 -3.24
N SER A 50 10.43 -13.20 -3.45
CA SER A 50 9.43 -12.89 -4.50
C SER A 50 8.29 -11.99 -4.02
N GLY A 51 8.11 -11.84 -2.71
CA GLY A 51 7.02 -11.07 -2.13
C GLY A 51 7.19 -9.56 -2.31
N ALA A 52 6.07 -8.87 -2.52
CA ALA A 52 5.99 -7.42 -2.66
C ALA A 52 4.61 -6.89 -2.28
N VAL A 53 4.54 -5.63 -1.87
CA VAL A 53 3.30 -4.85 -1.93
C VAL A 53 3.22 -4.27 -3.34
N VAL A 54 2.33 -4.84 -4.17
CA VAL A 54 2.25 -4.54 -5.60
C VAL A 54 1.77 -3.11 -5.84
N PRO A 55 2.39 -2.35 -6.76
CA PRO A 55 1.95 -1.01 -7.15
C PRO A 55 0.47 -0.89 -7.52
N SER A 56 -0.09 0.31 -7.29
CA SER A 56 -1.48 0.62 -7.66
C SER A 56 -1.69 0.55 -9.17
N SER A 57 -2.89 0.13 -9.56
CA SER A 57 -3.26 -0.09 -10.96
C SER A 57 -2.99 1.13 -11.86
N ASN A 58 -2.48 0.90 -13.06
CA ASN A 58 -2.35 1.93 -14.09
C ASN A 58 -3.71 2.52 -14.53
N ALA A 59 -4.82 1.81 -14.29
CA ALA A 59 -6.17 2.36 -14.49
C ALA A 59 -6.47 3.54 -13.54
N ILE A 60 -5.80 3.61 -12.39
CA ILE A 60 -5.84 4.78 -11.47
C ILE A 60 -4.93 5.90 -11.98
N GLY A 61 -3.81 5.58 -12.63
CA GLY A 61 -2.82 6.56 -13.04
C GLY A 61 -2.28 7.36 -11.84
N LEU A 62 -2.38 8.69 -11.89
CA LEU A 62 -1.94 9.58 -10.81
C LEU A 62 -3.11 10.06 -9.92
N HIS A 63 -4.30 9.49 -10.08
CA HIS A 63 -5.41 9.82 -9.20
C HIS A 63 -5.13 9.36 -7.77
N PHE A 64 -5.57 10.19 -6.82
CA PHE A 64 -5.49 9.87 -5.40
C PHE A 64 -6.55 8.81 -5.06
N TYR A 65 -6.13 7.64 -4.59
CA TYR A 65 -7.01 6.49 -4.34
C TYR A 65 -6.98 6.02 -2.87
N PRO A 66 -7.55 6.82 -1.94
CA PRO A 66 -7.73 6.42 -0.55
C PRO A 66 -8.84 5.37 -0.44
N ILE A 67 -8.93 4.73 0.74
CA ILE A 67 -9.90 3.66 1.00
C ILE A 67 -11.35 4.08 0.69
N TRP A 68 -11.70 5.34 0.95
CA TRP A 68 -13.06 5.86 0.74
C TRP A 68 -13.40 6.24 -0.70
N GLU A 69 -12.46 6.19 -1.63
CA GLU A 69 -12.76 6.32 -3.07
C GLU A 69 -13.17 4.99 -3.71
N ALA A 70 -12.89 3.86 -3.04
CA ALA A 70 -13.35 2.55 -3.49
C ALA A 70 -14.77 2.25 -2.97
N ALA A 71 -15.55 1.50 -3.73
CA ALA A 71 -16.87 1.04 -3.29
C ALA A 71 -16.80 -0.05 -2.21
N SER A 72 -15.65 -0.71 -2.08
CA SER A 72 -15.40 -1.75 -1.09
C SER A 72 -13.90 -1.94 -0.81
N LEU A 73 -13.58 -2.64 0.28
CA LEU A 73 -12.21 -3.06 0.55
C LEU A 73 -11.69 -4.05 -0.49
N ASP A 74 -12.54 -4.93 -1.03
CA ASP A 74 -12.13 -5.90 -2.05
C ASP A 74 -11.68 -5.19 -3.34
N GLU A 75 -12.44 -4.16 -3.76
CA GLU A 75 -12.06 -3.31 -4.89
C GLU A 75 -10.76 -2.54 -4.60
N TRP A 76 -10.66 -1.95 -3.40
CA TRP A 76 -9.47 -1.20 -3.00
C TRP A 76 -8.21 -2.07 -3.02
N LEU A 77 -8.33 -3.32 -2.55
CA LEU A 77 -7.26 -4.31 -2.57
C LEU A 77 -6.93 -4.74 -4.01
N TYR A 78 -7.92 -5.03 -4.85
CA TYR A 78 -7.72 -5.42 -6.25
C TYR A 78 -6.95 -4.35 -7.05
N ASN A 79 -7.20 -3.08 -6.77
CA ASN A 79 -6.56 -1.96 -7.45
C ASN A 79 -5.22 -1.51 -6.83
N GLY A 80 -4.71 -2.22 -5.81
CA GLY A 80 -3.41 -1.93 -5.21
C GLY A 80 -3.40 -0.69 -4.31
N GLY A 81 -4.54 -0.37 -3.71
CA GLY A 81 -4.68 0.71 -2.73
C GLY A 81 -3.65 0.71 -1.59
N PRO A 82 -3.23 -0.45 -1.01
CA PRO A 82 -2.19 -0.49 0.01
C PRO A 82 -0.88 0.20 -0.40
N TYR A 83 -0.51 0.14 -1.68
CA TYR A 83 0.72 0.76 -2.17
C TYR A 83 0.72 2.27 -1.98
N GLN A 84 -0.33 2.95 -2.45
CA GLN A 84 -0.45 4.41 -2.28
C GLN A 84 -0.49 4.80 -0.80
N LEU A 85 -1.24 4.07 0.03
CA LEU A 85 -1.31 4.33 1.47
C LEU A 85 0.07 4.26 2.11
N VAL A 86 0.82 3.17 1.86
CA VAL A 86 2.15 2.97 2.44
C VAL A 86 3.10 4.09 2.01
N ILE A 87 3.16 4.42 0.72
CA ILE A 87 4.15 5.38 0.20
C ILE A 87 3.85 6.79 0.68
N PHE A 88 2.59 7.23 0.65
CA PHE A 88 2.27 8.59 1.09
C PHE A 88 2.53 8.78 2.58
N HIS A 89 2.16 7.82 3.42
CA HIS A 89 2.45 7.90 4.85
C HIS A 89 3.94 7.76 5.14
N PHE A 90 4.64 6.86 4.47
CA PHE A 90 6.09 6.68 4.63
C PHE A 90 6.87 7.93 4.25
N LEU A 91 6.56 8.57 3.12
CA LEU A 91 7.23 9.78 2.65
C LEU A 91 7.04 10.96 3.62
N ILE A 92 5.84 11.14 4.17
CA ILE A 92 5.60 12.14 5.22
C ILE A 92 6.42 11.80 6.47
N GLY A 93 6.44 10.52 6.86
CA GLY A 93 7.17 10.04 8.01
C GLY A 93 8.67 10.31 7.92
N VAL A 94 9.31 9.94 6.80
CA VAL A 94 10.75 10.18 6.60
C VAL A 94 11.08 11.66 6.46
N ALA A 95 10.20 12.46 5.85
CA ALA A 95 10.39 13.91 5.78
C ALA A 95 10.34 14.57 7.18
N CYS A 96 9.52 14.05 8.09
CA CYS A 96 9.45 14.51 9.48
C CYS A 96 10.58 13.94 10.37
N TYR A 97 11.33 12.95 9.88
CA TYR A 97 12.46 12.34 10.60
C TYR A 97 13.77 13.12 10.39
N LEU A 98 13.97 13.69 9.20
CA LEU A 98 15.12 14.51 8.82
C LEU A 98 15.17 15.83 9.61
#